data_AF-A0A1F7XX95-F1
#
_entry.id   AF-A0A1F7XX95-F1
#
_cell.length_a   1.000
_cell.length_b   1.000
_cell.length_c   1.000
_cell.angle_alpha   90.00
_cell.angle_beta   90.00
_cell.angle_gamma   90.00
#
_symmetry.space_group_name_H-M   'P 1'
#
loop_
_entity.id
_entity.type
_entity.pdbx_description
1 polymer ?
#
loop_
_entity_poly.entity_id
_entity_poly.type
_entity_poly.pdbx_seq_one_letter_code
_entity_poly.pdbx_strand_id
1 'polypeptide(L)'
;MKISDYTGKWWVKWLLIGILIRLILMPITLHPDLWVFSSSGYLLAYEGKLNVYEHLVNLPSNHPLVSIVGNIYEYFIYPPLAHVTFGIFHLILRPFTDPSFIPNFWRNPDSIFGNQALPWHLFLYKLPYLFIDIVLAFLLTKLFDDAYQKKLAFVLWIANPLSFYTTFMMGQFDLLPVFFTVLALIFAKKKNFTASLLSLGIGGSFKMYPLFFVVPAAFLFGKTFWERSKYVIQGFFPYLLTIAPFITSAAFRQMVLFSPKNQKMLFMGFPVSGAEVLYPFIIILTLIYFHSLYSKIKYELDEYFLLILLLFFSVTHYHPQWFLWATPFLLIYLIRSKFKFNIVILTLFGAWLFLTLLFEASLSYGLFNPLIPSLKDAISPAQIINKYTDVFQLKSIARSFFAACSIFIFWTVSQRKNSTS
;
A
#
# COMPACT_ATOMS: atom_id res chain seq x y z
N MET A 1 15.27 29.97 -22.74
CA MET A 1 14.46 29.66 -21.54
C MET A 1 15.14 30.37 -20.37
N LYS A 2 14.49 31.37 -19.75
CA LYS A 2 15.17 32.29 -18.81
C LYS A 2 15.48 31.61 -17.47
N ILE A 3 16.69 31.86 -16.97
CA ILE A 3 17.22 31.37 -15.68
C ILE A 3 16.37 31.85 -14.47
N SER A 4 15.47 32.82 -14.67
CA SER A 4 14.55 33.34 -13.65
C SER A 4 13.39 32.41 -13.25
N ASP A 5 13.17 31.29 -13.95
CA ASP A 5 12.09 30.35 -13.61
C ASP A 5 12.43 29.40 -12.45
N TYR A 6 13.65 29.46 -11.91
CA TYR A 6 14.18 28.46 -10.97
C TYR A 6 14.50 28.96 -9.55
N THR A 7 14.09 30.17 -9.19
CA THR A 7 14.27 30.72 -7.83
C THR A 7 12.97 30.87 -7.02
N GLY A 8 11.82 30.52 -7.60
CA GLY A 8 10.54 30.54 -6.90
C GLY A 8 10.25 29.25 -6.13
N LYS A 9 9.56 29.36 -4.99
CA LYS A 9 8.94 28.23 -4.26
C LYS A 9 7.79 27.59 -5.09
N TRP A 10 8.07 27.10 -6.30
CA TRP A 10 7.09 26.57 -7.26
C TRP A 10 6.21 25.45 -6.67
N TRP A 11 6.75 24.73 -5.69
CA TRP A 11 6.08 23.65 -4.98
C TRP A 11 5.02 24.16 -3.99
N VAL A 12 5.11 25.41 -3.49
CA VAL A 12 4.18 25.92 -2.45
C VAL A 12 2.75 25.93 -2.94
N LYS A 13 2.48 26.43 -4.15
CA LYS A 13 1.12 26.44 -4.71
C LYS A 13 0.52 25.04 -4.75
N TRP A 14 1.27 24.08 -5.28
CA TRP A 14 0.81 22.69 -5.42
C TRP A 14 0.70 21.97 -4.07
N LEU A 15 1.60 22.26 -3.14
CA LEU A 15 1.55 21.76 -1.78
C LEU A 15 0.30 22.25 -1.07
N LEU A 16 0.00 23.56 -1.13
CA LEU A 16 -1.19 24.13 -0.50
C LEU A 16 -2.47 23.54 -1.08
N ILE A 17 -2.58 23.42 -2.40
CA ILE A 17 -3.75 22.79 -3.05
C ILE A 17 -3.89 21.32 -2.59
N GLY A 18 -2.81 20.55 -2.62
CA GLY A 18 -2.83 19.15 -2.22
C GLY A 18 -3.16 18.96 -0.74
N ILE A 19 -2.60 19.79 0.14
CA ILE A 19 -2.93 19.77 1.58
C ILE A 19 -4.39 20.14 1.79
N LEU A 20 -4.89 21.21 1.15
CA LEU A 20 -6.27 21.65 1.31
C LEU A 20 -7.26 20.53 0.95
N ILE A 21 -7.04 19.84 -0.18
CA ILE A 21 -7.88 18.69 -0.58
C ILE A 21 -7.86 17.60 0.50
N ARG A 22 -6.69 17.25 1.03
CA ARG A 22 -6.56 16.21 2.08
C ARG A 22 -7.26 16.63 3.37
N LEU A 23 -7.07 17.88 3.82
CA LEU A 23 -7.71 18.41 5.02
C LEU A 23 -9.24 18.43 4.90
N ILE A 24 -9.79 18.69 3.70
CA ILE A 24 -11.23 18.61 3.44
C ILE A 24 -11.72 17.16 3.48
N LEU A 25 -11.01 16.22 2.85
CA LEU A 25 -11.46 14.82 2.74
C LEU A 25 -11.38 14.06 4.07
N MET A 26 -10.32 14.28 4.85
CA MET A 26 -10.04 13.55 6.09
C MET A 26 -11.25 13.44 7.06
N PRO A 27 -11.95 14.53 7.43
CA PRO A 27 -13.05 14.49 8.40
C PRO A 27 -14.39 13.97 7.84
N ILE A 28 -14.57 13.95 6.51
CA ILE A 28 -15.89 13.70 5.89
C ILE A 28 -16.00 12.33 5.20
N THR A 29 -14.95 11.52 5.27
CA THR A 29 -14.92 10.20 4.63
C THR A 29 -14.38 9.13 5.56
N LEU A 30 -14.85 7.89 5.40
CA LEU A 30 -14.49 6.77 6.26
C LEU A 30 -14.65 5.43 5.54
N HIS A 31 -13.63 4.58 5.63
CA HIS A 31 -13.74 3.15 5.34
C HIS A 31 -13.72 2.34 6.65
N PRO A 32 -14.49 1.24 6.77
CA PRO A 32 -14.55 0.42 7.99
C PRO A 32 -13.20 -0.07 8.52
N ASP A 33 -12.23 -0.40 7.66
CA ASP A 33 -10.87 -0.79 8.06
C ASP A 33 -10.19 0.22 9.01
N LEU A 34 -10.51 1.51 8.92
CA LEU A 34 -9.95 2.52 9.84
C LEU A 34 -10.28 2.18 11.30
N TRP A 35 -11.41 1.54 11.56
CA TRP A 35 -11.79 1.08 12.89
C TRP A 35 -10.90 -0.03 13.42
N VAL A 36 -10.43 -0.93 12.55
CA VAL A 36 -9.48 -1.98 12.94
C VAL A 36 -8.14 -1.35 13.36
N PHE A 37 -7.64 -0.39 12.58
CA PHE A 37 -6.40 0.33 12.90
C PHE A 37 -6.53 1.15 14.18
N SER A 38 -7.65 1.85 14.34
CA SER A 38 -7.91 2.69 15.52
C SER A 38 -8.12 1.85 16.77
N SER A 39 -8.79 0.70 16.66
CA SER A 39 -8.92 -0.27 17.75
C SER A 39 -7.57 -0.83 18.17
N SER A 40 -6.73 -1.22 17.21
CA SER A 40 -5.36 -1.66 17.49
C SER A 40 -4.52 -0.56 18.17
N GLY A 41 -4.66 0.68 17.73
CA GLY A 41 -3.96 1.81 18.33
C GLY A 41 -4.42 2.07 19.76
N TYR A 42 -5.73 2.00 19.99
CA TYR A 42 -6.35 2.16 21.31
C TYR A 42 -5.83 1.11 22.32
N LEU A 43 -5.82 -0.17 21.92
CA LEU A 43 -5.34 -1.27 22.76
C LEU A 43 -3.91 -1.05 23.29
N LEU A 44 -3.02 -0.48 22.46
CA LEU A 44 -1.67 -0.15 22.92
C LEU A 44 -1.68 1.14 23.77
N ALA A 45 -2.28 2.22 23.26
CA ALA A 45 -2.14 3.56 23.83
C ALA A 45 -2.89 3.77 25.17
N TYR A 46 -4.01 3.06 25.36
CA TYR A 46 -4.86 3.18 26.54
C TYR A 46 -4.83 1.94 27.43
N GLU A 47 -4.61 0.75 26.88
CA GLU A 47 -4.63 -0.51 27.63
C GLU A 47 -3.25 -1.20 27.76
N GLY A 48 -2.20 -0.66 27.12
CA GLY A 48 -0.84 -1.20 27.20
C GLY A 48 -0.65 -2.55 26.51
N LYS A 49 -1.54 -2.94 25.60
CA LYS A 49 -1.48 -4.25 24.91
C LYS A 49 -0.57 -4.20 23.68
N LEU A 50 0.66 -4.68 23.84
CA LEU A 50 1.61 -4.81 22.73
C LEU A 50 1.31 -6.04 21.84
N ASN A 51 0.94 -7.17 22.44
CA ASN A 51 0.57 -8.38 21.71
C ASN A 51 -0.93 -8.40 21.40
N VAL A 52 -1.31 -7.67 20.34
CA VAL A 52 -2.70 -7.58 19.89
C VAL A 52 -3.26 -8.96 19.51
N TYR A 53 -2.45 -9.84 18.91
CA TYR A 53 -2.92 -11.13 18.42
C TYR A 53 -3.42 -12.05 19.54
N GLU A 54 -2.60 -12.26 20.58
CA GLU A 54 -3.01 -13.10 21.73
C GLU A 54 -4.09 -12.43 22.57
N HIS A 55 -4.00 -11.10 22.72
CA HIS A 55 -5.01 -10.37 23.45
C HIS A 55 -6.40 -10.58 22.84
N LEU A 56 -6.54 -10.42 21.52
CA LEU A 56 -7.83 -10.57 20.83
C LEU A 56 -8.40 -11.98 20.92
N VAL A 57 -7.56 -13.02 20.81
CA VAL A 57 -8.01 -14.42 20.91
C VAL A 57 -8.48 -14.78 22.33
N ASN A 58 -7.92 -14.12 23.34
CA ASN A 58 -8.29 -14.34 24.74
C ASN A 58 -9.48 -13.50 25.20
N LEU A 59 -10.01 -12.61 24.36
CA LEU A 59 -11.23 -11.87 24.68
C LEU A 59 -12.45 -12.81 24.62
N PRO A 60 -13.42 -12.65 25.53
CA PRO A 60 -14.70 -13.34 25.43
C PRO A 60 -15.38 -13.10 24.09
N SER A 61 -16.12 -14.08 23.57
CA SER A 61 -16.86 -13.95 22.30
C SER A 61 -17.93 -12.85 22.33
N ASN A 62 -18.44 -12.52 23.51
CA ASN A 62 -19.37 -11.41 23.74
C ASN A 62 -18.68 -10.07 24.01
N HIS A 63 -17.35 -9.99 23.93
CA HIS A 63 -16.64 -8.72 24.05
C HIS A 63 -17.02 -7.80 22.87
N PRO A 64 -17.37 -6.52 23.10
CA PRO A 64 -17.90 -5.64 22.06
C PRO A 64 -17.04 -5.58 20.78
N LEU A 65 -15.72 -5.45 20.91
CA LEU A 65 -14.79 -5.47 19.77
C LEU A 65 -14.86 -6.78 18.97
N VAL A 66 -14.93 -7.93 19.65
CA VAL A 66 -14.99 -9.23 18.99
C VAL A 66 -16.33 -9.38 18.28
N SER A 67 -17.43 -8.96 18.91
CA SER A 67 -18.77 -9.01 18.33
C SER A 67 -18.91 -8.17 17.06
N ILE A 68 -18.30 -6.98 16.99
CA ILE A 68 -18.40 -6.11 15.80
C ILE A 68 -17.48 -6.55 14.65
N VAL A 69 -16.32 -7.12 14.95
CA VAL A 69 -15.36 -7.60 13.94
C VAL A 69 -15.78 -8.99 13.42
N GLY A 70 -16.47 -9.77 14.25
CA GLY A 70 -16.82 -11.15 13.98
C GLY A 70 -15.57 -12.02 13.96
N ASN A 71 -15.03 -12.27 12.77
CA ASN A 71 -13.83 -13.10 12.60
C ASN A 71 -12.55 -12.28 12.73
N ILE A 72 -12.00 -12.20 13.95
CA ILE A 72 -10.74 -11.48 14.23
C ILE A 72 -9.56 -11.92 13.33
N TYR A 73 -9.56 -13.16 12.83
CA TYR A 73 -8.53 -13.69 11.94
C TYR A 73 -8.52 -13.06 10.53
N GLU A 74 -9.59 -12.36 10.14
CA GLU A 74 -9.68 -11.71 8.83
C GLU A 74 -9.31 -10.23 8.84
N TYR A 75 -9.28 -9.60 10.02
CA TYR A 75 -9.12 -8.15 10.15
C TYR A 75 -7.77 -7.74 10.76
N PHE A 76 -7.27 -8.45 11.77
CA PHE A 76 -5.99 -8.12 12.43
C PHE A 76 -4.80 -8.85 11.80
N ILE A 77 -4.65 -8.68 10.48
CA ILE A 77 -3.78 -9.51 9.64
C ILE A 77 -2.39 -8.94 9.34
N TYR A 78 -2.03 -7.82 9.97
CA TYR A 78 -0.82 -7.07 9.64
C TYR A 78 0.33 -7.47 10.55
N PRO A 79 1.60 -7.30 10.14
CA PRO A 79 2.72 -7.60 11.00
C PRO A 79 2.84 -6.60 12.16
N PRO A 80 3.63 -6.93 13.21
CA PRO A 80 3.55 -6.25 14.51
C PRO A 80 3.90 -4.76 14.45
N LEU A 81 4.81 -4.35 13.56
CA LEU A 81 5.20 -2.95 13.45
C LEU A 81 4.04 -2.04 13.04
N ALA A 82 3.07 -2.53 12.26
CA ALA A 82 1.87 -1.77 11.92
C ALA A 82 1.06 -1.44 13.19
N HIS A 83 0.79 -2.44 14.04
CA HIS A 83 0.04 -2.27 15.28
C HIS A 83 0.76 -1.37 16.29
N VAL A 84 2.07 -1.55 16.44
CA VAL A 84 2.91 -0.68 17.30
C VAL A 84 2.87 0.76 16.81
N THR A 85 2.93 0.98 15.49
CA THR A 85 2.88 2.33 14.90
C THR A 85 1.54 3.00 15.15
N PHE A 86 0.41 2.29 15.01
CA PHE A 86 -0.91 2.84 15.36
C PHE A 86 -1.01 3.19 16.84
N GLY A 87 -0.42 2.37 17.71
CA GLY A 87 -0.34 2.67 19.13
C GLY A 87 0.46 3.93 19.43
N ILE A 88 1.62 4.11 18.79
CA ILE A 88 2.42 5.33 18.91
C ILE A 88 1.64 6.55 18.40
N PHE A 89 0.96 6.44 17.26
CA PHE A 89 0.10 7.51 16.76
C PHE A 89 -0.99 7.87 17.76
N HIS A 90 -1.68 6.88 18.35
CA HIS A 90 -2.71 7.14 19.36
C HIS A 90 -2.12 7.73 20.65
N LEU A 91 -0.92 7.32 21.09
CA LEU A 91 -0.25 7.92 22.24
C LEU A 91 0.02 9.42 22.03
N ILE A 92 0.48 9.80 20.83
CA ILE A 92 0.73 11.21 20.47
C ILE A 92 -0.58 11.99 20.39
N LEU A 93 -1.64 11.37 19.86
CA LEU A 93 -2.94 12.03 19.65
C LEU A 93 -3.83 12.05 20.89
N ARG A 94 -3.52 11.24 21.92
CA ARG A 94 -4.30 11.07 23.16
C ARG A 94 -4.77 12.38 23.81
N PRO A 95 -3.96 13.45 23.90
CA PRO A 95 -4.41 14.73 24.47
C PRO A 95 -5.54 15.42 23.69
N PHE A 96 -5.76 15.02 22.43
CA PHE A 96 -6.71 15.63 21.51
C PHE A 96 -7.90 14.73 21.17
N THR A 97 -7.93 13.50 21.68
CA THR A 97 -8.97 12.50 21.39
C THR A 97 -9.77 12.15 22.64
N ASP A 98 -11.08 11.96 22.50
CA ASP A 98 -11.92 11.40 23.56
C ASP A 98 -11.55 9.91 23.81
N PRO A 99 -11.08 9.55 25.02
CA PRO A 99 -10.73 8.16 25.35
C PRO A 99 -11.92 7.21 25.31
N SER A 100 -13.15 7.71 25.44
CA SER A 100 -14.36 6.88 25.40
C SER A 100 -14.83 6.57 23.97
N PHE A 101 -14.31 7.27 22.96
CA PHE A 101 -14.78 7.19 21.58
C PHE A 101 -14.70 5.77 20.99
N ILE A 102 -13.55 5.13 21.08
CA ILE A 102 -13.34 3.77 20.53
C ILE A 102 -14.13 2.72 21.32
N PRO A 103 -14.11 2.68 22.67
CA PRO A 103 -14.98 1.80 23.43
C PRO A 103 -16.48 1.98 23.14
N ASN A 104 -16.94 3.21 22.94
CA ASN A 104 -18.34 3.49 22.59
C ASN A 104 -18.67 2.99 21.19
N PHE A 105 -17.78 3.17 20.22
CA PHE A 105 -17.91 2.57 18.89
C PHE A 105 -18.02 1.04 18.97
N TRP A 106 -17.19 0.37 19.78
CA TRP A 106 -17.29 -1.09 19.94
C TRP A 106 -18.64 -1.53 20.49
N ARG A 107 -19.23 -0.77 21.42
CA ARG A 107 -20.53 -1.11 22.02
C ARG A 107 -21.70 -0.84 21.08
N ASN A 108 -21.63 0.24 20.31
CA ASN A 108 -22.70 0.64 19.39
C ASN A 108 -22.12 1.34 18.15
N PRO A 109 -21.72 0.57 17.12
CA PRO A 109 -21.12 1.12 15.90
C PRO A 109 -21.99 2.15 15.19
N ASP A 110 -23.31 1.95 15.21
CA ASP A 110 -24.26 2.81 14.49
C ASP A 110 -24.41 4.19 15.15
N SER A 111 -24.24 4.27 16.47
CA SER A 111 -24.33 5.55 17.19
C SER A 111 -23.22 6.53 16.81
N ILE A 112 -22.11 6.05 16.21
CA ILE A 112 -20.96 6.90 15.88
C ILE A 112 -21.29 7.94 14.82
N PHE A 113 -22.23 7.63 13.91
CA PHE A 113 -22.61 8.54 12.83
C PHE A 113 -23.44 9.74 13.31
N GLY A 114 -24.04 9.65 14.50
CA GLY A 114 -24.69 10.78 15.17
C GLY A 114 -23.76 11.56 16.11
N ASN A 115 -22.52 11.11 16.29
CA ASN A 115 -21.58 11.72 17.23
C ASN A 115 -20.90 12.96 16.61
N GLN A 116 -21.09 14.13 17.22
CA GLN A 116 -20.50 15.40 16.76
C GLN A 116 -18.96 15.38 16.76
N ALA A 117 -18.33 14.50 17.54
CA ALA A 117 -16.87 14.34 17.58
C ALA A 117 -16.31 13.47 16.44
N LEU A 118 -17.16 12.74 15.68
CA LEU A 118 -16.69 11.83 14.63
C LEU A 118 -15.75 12.51 13.61
N PRO A 119 -16.08 13.67 13.00
CA PRO A 119 -15.20 14.31 12.03
C PRO A 119 -13.83 14.67 12.61
N TRP A 120 -13.78 15.06 13.89
CA TRP A 120 -12.53 15.37 14.59
C TRP A 120 -11.66 14.14 14.81
N HIS A 121 -12.25 13.01 15.24
CA HIS A 121 -11.51 11.75 15.37
C HIS A 121 -11.00 11.24 14.02
N LEU A 122 -11.82 11.29 12.96
CA LEU A 122 -11.40 10.91 11.61
C LEU A 122 -10.23 11.76 11.11
N PHE A 123 -10.30 13.08 11.36
CA PHE A 123 -9.21 13.99 11.07
C PHE A 123 -7.92 13.58 11.80
N LEU A 124 -7.98 13.42 13.11
CA LEU A 124 -6.80 13.08 13.92
C LEU A 124 -6.18 11.74 13.54
N TYR A 125 -6.98 10.70 13.29
CA TYR A 125 -6.46 9.37 12.94
C TYR A 125 -5.75 9.33 11.59
N LYS A 126 -6.09 10.23 10.67
CA LYS A 126 -5.44 10.34 9.34
C LYS A 126 -4.30 11.36 9.34
N LEU A 127 -4.20 12.22 10.36
CA LEU A 127 -3.23 13.32 10.42
C LEU A 127 -1.76 12.86 10.33
N PRO A 128 -1.31 11.78 11.00
CA PRO A 128 0.07 11.31 10.85
C PRO A 128 0.45 11.00 9.40
N TYR A 129 -0.49 10.49 8.59
CA TYR A 129 -0.25 10.16 7.19
C TYR A 129 0.00 11.41 6.33
N LEU A 130 -0.55 12.57 6.69
CA LEU A 130 -0.34 13.82 5.96
C LEU A 130 1.14 14.22 5.95
N PHE A 131 1.82 14.13 7.09
CA PHE A 131 3.24 14.44 7.18
C PHE A 131 4.09 13.49 6.35
N ILE A 132 3.77 12.20 6.40
CA ILE A 132 4.50 11.16 5.65
C ILE A 132 4.31 11.34 4.15
N ASP A 133 3.10 11.70 3.71
CA ASP A 133 2.77 11.93 2.31
C ASP A 133 3.50 13.16 1.75
N ILE A 134 3.61 14.23 2.54
CA ILE A 134 4.38 15.43 2.18
C ILE A 134 5.86 15.09 2.05
N VAL A 135 6.44 14.38 3.04
CA VAL A 135 7.85 13.98 2.97
C VAL A 135 8.09 13.08 1.76
N LEU A 136 7.19 12.14 1.48
CA LEU A 136 7.26 11.27 0.32
C LEU A 136 7.27 12.05 -1.01
N ALA A 137 6.43 13.09 -1.14
CA ALA A 137 6.44 13.98 -2.30
C ALA A 137 7.83 14.59 -2.53
N PHE A 138 8.50 15.05 -1.47
CA PHE A 138 9.86 15.60 -1.56
C PHE A 138 10.91 14.53 -1.84
N LEU A 139 10.78 13.32 -1.28
CA LEU A 139 11.69 12.22 -1.57
C LEU A 139 11.64 11.84 -3.07
N LEU A 140 10.45 11.79 -3.67
CA LEU A 140 10.32 11.49 -5.09
C LEU A 140 11.08 12.49 -5.98
N THR A 141 11.12 13.77 -5.61
CA THR A 141 11.91 14.75 -6.38
C THR A 141 13.41 14.43 -6.39
N LYS A 142 13.94 13.91 -5.28
CA LYS A 142 15.38 13.58 -5.15
C LYS A 142 15.82 12.43 -6.04
N LEU A 143 14.89 11.66 -6.62
CA LEU A 143 15.21 10.60 -7.58
C LEU A 143 15.60 11.15 -8.96
N PHE A 144 15.25 12.39 -9.27
CA PHE A 144 15.56 13.06 -10.53
C PHE A 144 16.65 14.10 -10.34
N ASP A 145 17.38 14.41 -11.41
CA ASP A 145 18.40 15.46 -11.41
C ASP A 145 17.89 16.70 -12.15
N ASP A 146 17.18 16.49 -13.26
CA ASP A 146 16.50 17.53 -14.05
C ASP A 146 15.40 18.25 -13.24
N ALA A 147 15.40 19.58 -13.32
CA ALA A 147 14.50 20.43 -12.55
C ALA A 147 13.03 20.30 -12.98
N TYR A 148 12.77 20.06 -14.27
CA TYR A 148 11.42 19.85 -14.77
C TYR A 148 10.87 18.50 -14.31
N GLN A 149 11.67 17.43 -14.36
CA GLN A 149 11.30 16.11 -13.83
C GLN A 149 11.05 16.13 -12.31
N LYS A 150 11.88 16.86 -11.54
CA LYS A 150 11.64 17.11 -10.11
C LYS A 150 10.27 17.74 -9.86
N LYS A 151 9.93 18.77 -10.64
CA LYS A 151 8.63 19.43 -10.56
C LYS A 151 7.48 18.47 -10.87
N LEU A 152 7.61 17.70 -11.96
CA LEU A 152 6.61 16.70 -12.31
C LEU A 152 6.41 15.63 -11.24
N ALA A 153 7.50 15.08 -10.69
CA ALA A 153 7.42 14.06 -9.64
C ALA A 153 6.66 14.57 -8.41
N PHE A 154 6.93 15.81 -8.00
CA PHE A 154 6.20 16.45 -6.90
C PHE A 154 4.73 16.68 -7.22
N VAL A 155 4.44 17.32 -8.36
CA VAL A 155 3.07 17.70 -8.74
C VAL A 155 2.20 16.45 -8.95
N LEU A 156 2.71 15.46 -9.67
CA LEU A 156 1.96 14.22 -9.93
C LEU A 156 1.70 13.44 -8.64
N TRP A 157 2.62 13.45 -7.67
CA TRP A 157 2.37 12.81 -6.38
C TRP A 157 1.39 13.61 -5.51
N ILE A 158 1.60 14.92 -5.34
CA ILE A 158 0.77 15.72 -4.43
C ILE A 158 -0.66 15.87 -4.96
N ALA A 159 -0.85 15.79 -6.28
CA ALA A 159 -2.15 15.79 -6.96
C ALA A 159 -2.70 14.37 -7.25
N ASN A 160 -2.06 13.32 -6.73
CA ASN A 160 -2.42 11.94 -7.03
C ASN A 160 -3.80 11.56 -6.44
N PRO A 161 -4.84 11.31 -7.27
CA PRO A 161 -6.16 10.94 -6.76
C PRO A 161 -6.16 9.62 -5.99
N LEU A 162 -5.21 8.71 -6.27
CA LEU A 162 -5.12 7.45 -5.55
C LEU A 162 -4.60 7.65 -4.12
N SER A 163 -3.67 8.58 -3.89
CA SER A 163 -3.25 8.90 -2.51
C SER A 163 -4.40 9.56 -1.74
N PHE A 164 -5.19 10.43 -2.41
CA PHE A 164 -6.38 11.02 -1.80
C PHE A 164 -7.37 9.94 -1.37
N TYR A 165 -7.73 9.06 -2.30
CA TYR A 165 -8.65 7.96 -2.09
C TYR A 165 -8.17 6.99 -1.01
N THR A 166 -7.00 6.39 -1.18
CA THR A 166 -6.50 5.32 -0.30
C THR A 166 -6.19 5.85 1.10
N THR A 167 -5.42 6.93 1.21
CA THR A 167 -4.88 7.37 2.49
C THR A 167 -5.86 8.29 3.21
N PHE A 168 -6.42 9.27 2.52
CA PHE A 168 -7.17 10.36 3.15
C PHE A 168 -8.68 10.17 3.10
N MET A 169 -9.21 9.42 2.12
CA MET A 169 -10.62 9.04 2.11
C MET A 169 -10.86 7.78 2.95
N MET A 170 -10.18 6.69 2.61
CA MET A 170 -10.36 5.42 3.34
C MET A 170 -9.69 5.42 4.72
N GLY A 171 -8.54 6.09 4.89
CA GLY A 171 -7.74 6.01 6.11
C GLY A 171 -6.75 4.84 6.15
N GLN A 172 -6.39 4.29 4.98
CA GLN A 172 -5.46 3.16 4.90
C GLN A 172 -4.01 3.60 5.12
N PHE A 173 -3.24 2.74 5.78
CA PHE A 173 -1.84 2.98 6.10
C PHE A 173 -0.86 2.54 4.99
N ASP A 174 -1.35 2.13 3.82
CA ASP A 174 -0.54 1.68 2.68
C ASP A 174 0.56 2.68 2.26
N LEU A 175 0.40 3.96 2.61
CA LEU A 175 1.42 4.99 2.46
C LEU A 175 2.73 4.67 3.22
N LEU A 176 2.65 4.01 4.39
CA LEU A 176 3.82 3.69 5.22
C LEU A 176 4.81 2.76 4.51
N PRO A 177 4.42 1.55 4.04
CA PRO A 177 5.35 0.71 3.30
C PRO A 177 5.80 1.36 1.98
N VAL A 178 4.96 2.18 1.33
CA VAL A 178 5.33 2.94 0.12
C VAL A 178 6.44 3.96 0.41
N PHE A 179 6.34 4.66 1.54
CA PHE A 179 7.38 5.58 1.98
C PHE A 179 8.73 4.87 2.09
N PHE A 180 8.75 3.67 2.70
CA PHE A 180 9.97 2.90 2.88
C PHE A 180 10.53 2.29 1.58
N THR A 181 9.69 1.96 0.60
CA THR A 181 10.18 1.49 -0.71
C THR A 181 10.77 2.63 -1.54
N VAL A 182 10.22 3.85 -1.47
CA VAL A 182 10.84 5.04 -2.09
C VAL A 182 12.11 5.45 -1.35
N LEU A 183 12.12 5.40 -0.01
CA LEU A 183 13.31 5.67 0.79
C LEU A 183 14.45 4.69 0.47
N ALA A 184 14.13 3.42 0.17
CA ALA A 184 15.11 2.45 -0.32
C ALA A 184 15.78 2.93 -1.62
N LEU A 185 15.01 3.43 -2.60
CA LEU A 185 15.56 4.00 -3.84
C LEU A 185 16.49 5.20 -3.55
N ILE A 186 16.15 6.04 -2.57
CA ILE A 186 16.97 7.19 -2.19
C ILE A 186 18.32 6.75 -1.62
N PHE A 187 18.32 5.75 -0.73
CA PHE A 187 19.56 5.21 -0.18
C PHE A 187 20.39 4.49 -1.26
N ALA A 188 19.74 3.74 -2.16
CA ALA A 188 20.40 3.11 -3.30
C ALA A 188 21.06 4.14 -4.23
N LYS A 189 20.37 5.26 -4.56
CA LYS A 189 20.94 6.37 -5.34
C LYS A 189 22.18 6.98 -4.67
N LYS A 190 22.20 7.01 -3.33
CA LYS A 190 23.36 7.43 -2.51
C LYS A 190 24.42 6.34 -2.31
N LYS A 191 24.27 5.17 -2.95
CA LYS A 191 25.12 3.98 -2.79
C LYS A 191 25.18 3.42 -1.35
N ASN A 192 24.22 3.78 -0.49
CA ASN A 192 24.07 3.17 0.83
C ASN A 192 23.14 1.95 0.73
N PHE A 193 23.69 0.84 0.24
CA PHE A 193 22.93 -0.37 -0.05
C PHE A 193 22.36 -1.04 1.20
N THR A 194 23.09 -1.04 2.32
CA THR A 194 22.58 -1.56 3.59
C THR A 194 21.36 -0.76 4.07
N ALA A 195 21.40 0.57 4.07
CA ALA A 195 20.24 1.38 4.44
C ALA A 195 19.06 1.18 3.47
N SER A 196 19.34 0.98 2.18
CA SER A 196 18.31 0.63 1.19
C SER A 196 17.59 -0.66 1.57
N LEU A 197 18.34 -1.72 1.90
CA LEU A 197 17.79 -3.03 2.23
C LEU A 197 17.06 -3.03 3.58
N LEU A 198 17.63 -2.39 4.60
CA LEU A 198 16.95 -2.19 5.88
C LEU A 198 15.64 -1.42 5.70
N SER A 199 15.60 -0.40 4.83
CA SER A 199 14.36 0.31 4.50
C SER A 199 13.31 -0.63 3.89
N LEU A 200 13.68 -1.52 2.97
CA LEU A 200 12.76 -2.54 2.44
C LEU A 200 12.24 -3.47 3.54
N GLY A 201 13.10 -3.93 4.46
CA GLY A 201 12.69 -4.77 5.59
C GLY A 201 11.73 -4.06 6.54
N ILE A 202 11.96 -2.78 6.83
CA ILE A 202 11.04 -1.96 7.64
C ILE A 202 9.70 -1.82 6.93
N GLY A 203 9.69 -1.53 5.63
CA GLY A 203 8.46 -1.56 4.82
C GLY A 203 7.74 -2.92 4.88
N GLY A 204 8.51 -4.01 4.79
CA GLY A 204 8.07 -5.40 4.95
C GLY A 204 7.38 -5.68 6.28
N SER A 205 7.79 -4.96 7.33
CA SER A 205 7.23 -5.04 8.68
C SER A 205 5.88 -4.33 8.82
N PHE A 206 5.50 -3.49 7.85
CA PHE A 206 4.15 -2.92 7.76
C PHE A 206 3.23 -3.77 6.88
N LYS A 207 3.73 -4.20 5.71
CA LYS A 207 3.08 -5.13 4.77
C LYS A 207 4.16 -5.89 4.03
N MET A 208 3.95 -7.16 3.71
CA MET A 208 5.05 -8.02 3.23
C MET A 208 5.54 -7.71 1.80
N TYR A 209 4.81 -6.96 0.96
CA TYR A 209 5.18 -6.76 -0.45
C TYR A 209 6.58 -6.16 -0.69
N PRO A 210 7.13 -5.24 0.15
CA PRO A 210 8.49 -4.73 -0.03
C PRO A 210 9.56 -5.82 0.09
N LEU A 211 9.25 -6.95 0.74
CA LEU A 211 10.18 -8.07 0.86
C LEU A 211 10.45 -8.73 -0.49
N PHE A 212 9.51 -8.66 -1.45
CA PHE A 212 9.74 -9.14 -2.82
C PHE A 212 10.86 -8.35 -3.53
N PHE A 213 11.19 -7.16 -3.05
CA PHE A 213 12.22 -6.32 -3.63
C PHE A 213 13.62 -6.59 -3.08
N VAL A 214 13.73 -7.29 -1.94
CA VAL A 214 15.01 -7.52 -1.25
C VAL A 214 15.97 -8.33 -2.12
N VAL A 215 15.49 -9.41 -2.74
CA VAL A 215 16.31 -10.31 -3.55
C VAL A 215 16.91 -9.60 -4.79
N PRO A 216 16.12 -8.95 -5.66
CA PRO A 216 16.69 -8.28 -6.83
C PRO A 216 17.58 -7.11 -6.42
N ALA A 217 17.25 -6.37 -5.35
CA ALA A 217 18.11 -5.31 -4.82
C ALA A 217 19.48 -5.88 -4.37
N ALA A 218 19.48 -6.96 -3.59
CA ALA A 218 20.71 -7.60 -3.11
C ALA A 218 21.58 -8.12 -4.27
N PHE A 219 20.96 -8.69 -5.32
CA PHE A 219 21.69 -9.19 -6.50
C PHE A 219 22.29 -8.07 -7.36
N LEU A 220 21.62 -6.93 -7.44
CA LEU A 220 22.17 -5.74 -8.10
C LEU A 220 23.31 -5.09 -7.31
N PHE A 221 23.21 -5.04 -5.98
CA PHE A 221 24.18 -4.37 -5.13
C PHE A 221 25.43 -5.22 -4.86
N GLY A 222 25.26 -6.53 -4.69
CA GLY A 222 26.35 -7.45 -4.35
C GLY A 222 27.04 -8.03 -5.59
N LYS A 223 28.38 -8.07 -5.56
CA LYS A 223 29.21 -8.62 -6.64
C LYS A 223 29.54 -10.08 -6.41
N THR A 224 29.67 -10.49 -5.15
CA THR A 224 29.99 -11.88 -4.77
C THR A 224 28.79 -12.59 -4.14
N PHE A 225 28.84 -13.91 -4.07
CA PHE A 225 27.84 -14.70 -3.34
C PHE A 225 27.69 -14.24 -1.89
N TRP A 226 28.80 -14.01 -1.17
CA TRP A 226 28.78 -13.59 0.23
C TRP A 226 28.18 -12.19 0.43
N GLU A 227 28.51 -11.23 -0.45
CA GLU A 227 27.90 -9.90 -0.39
C GLU A 227 26.38 -9.96 -0.63
N ARG A 228 25.94 -10.73 -1.63
CA ARG A 228 24.52 -10.93 -1.94
C ARG A 228 23.78 -11.57 -0.77
N SER A 229 24.34 -12.62 -0.18
CA SER A 229 23.77 -13.29 0.99
C SER A 229 23.67 -12.35 2.20
N LYS A 230 24.72 -11.57 2.47
CA LYS A 230 24.71 -10.52 3.51
C LYS A 230 23.58 -9.51 3.25
N TYR A 231 23.43 -9.05 2.02
CA TYR A 231 22.38 -8.10 1.64
C TYR A 231 20.97 -8.68 1.75
N VAL A 232 20.75 -9.92 1.33
CA VAL A 232 19.47 -10.61 1.55
C VAL A 232 19.15 -10.65 3.04
N ILE A 233 20.09 -11.09 3.88
CA ILE A 233 19.91 -11.13 5.34
C ILE A 233 19.57 -9.73 5.89
N GLN A 234 20.31 -8.70 5.50
CA GLN A 234 20.05 -7.32 5.92
C GLN A 234 18.66 -6.83 5.50
N GLY A 235 18.18 -7.21 4.31
CA GLY A 235 16.87 -6.81 3.82
C GLY A 235 15.72 -7.49 4.56
N PHE A 236 15.86 -8.76 4.93
CA PHE A 236 14.85 -9.47 5.72
C PHE A 236 14.95 -9.21 7.23
N PHE A 237 16.11 -8.74 7.72
CA PHE A 237 16.37 -8.60 9.15
C PHE A 237 15.34 -7.78 9.93
N PRO A 238 14.91 -6.56 9.50
CA PRO A 238 13.91 -5.80 10.26
C PRO A 238 12.58 -6.53 10.38
N TYR A 239 12.13 -7.18 9.31
CA TYR A 239 10.90 -7.99 9.33
C TYR A 239 11.03 -9.15 10.31
N LEU A 240 12.09 -9.96 10.19
CA LEU A 240 12.35 -11.09 11.08
C LEU A 240 12.44 -10.65 12.55
N LEU A 241 13.12 -9.52 12.82
CA LEU A 241 13.24 -8.95 14.16
C LEU A 241 11.87 -8.58 14.74
N THR A 242 11.00 -7.95 13.94
CA THR A 242 9.68 -7.50 14.42
C THR A 242 8.72 -8.66 14.68
N ILE A 243 8.82 -9.77 13.94
CA ILE A 243 7.95 -10.95 14.13
C ILE A 243 8.49 -11.95 15.15
N ALA A 244 9.79 -11.91 15.47
CA ALA A 244 10.43 -12.89 16.35
C ALA A 244 9.73 -13.08 17.70
N PRO A 245 9.24 -12.02 18.40
CA PRO A 245 8.52 -12.21 19.67
C PRO A 245 7.16 -12.90 19.54
N PHE A 246 6.59 -12.97 18.32
CA PHE A 246 5.23 -13.43 18.07
C PHE A 246 5.18 -14.79 17.35
N ILE A 247 6.31 -15.29 16.85
CA ILE A 247 6.37 -16.46 15.95
C ILE A 247 5.88 -17.77 16.61
N THR A 248 5.99 -17.86 17.93
CA THR A 248 5.52 -19.01 18.73
C THR A 248 4.00 -18.99 18.91
N SER A 249 3.37 -17.82 18.79
CA SER A 249 1.93 -17.65 18.96
C SER A 249 1.13 -18.24 17.80
N ALA A 250 0.22 -19.17 18.10
CA ALA A 250 -0.67 -19.74 17.10
C ALA A 250 -1.57 -18.67 16.46
N ALA A 251 -2.05 -17.72 17.27
CA ALA A 251 -2.85 -16.59 16.82
C ALA A 251 -2.10 -15.76 15.77
N PHE A 252 -0.87 -15.35 16.06
CA PHE A 252 -0.04 -14.58 15.12
C PHE A 252 0.19 -15.34 13.81
N ARG A 253 0.55 -16.63 13.87
CA ARG A 253 0.80 -17.44 12.67
C ARG A 253 -0.43 -17.50 11.76
N GLN A 254 -1.62 -17.71 12.34
CA GLN A 254 -2.87 -17.77 11.57
C GLN A 254 -3.29 -16.40 11.04
N MET A 255 -3.23 -15.36 11.87
CA MET A 255 -3.65 -14.01 11.50
C MET A 255 -2.72 -13.35 10.49
N VAL A 256 -1.41 -13.59 10.57
CA VAL A 256 -0.42 -12.84 9.78
C VAL A 256 0.26 -13.72 8.74
N LEU A 257 0.91 -14.81 9.13
CA LEU A 257 1.72 -15.59 8.18
C LEU A 257 0.87 -16.42 7.20
N PHE A 258 -0.24 -16.97 7.69
CA PHE A 258 -1.11 -17.88 6.93
C PHE A 258 -2.49 -17.30 6.61
N SER A 259 -2.66 -15.98 6.72
CA SER A 259 -3.91 -15.33 6.34
C SER A 259 -4.18 -15.50 4.84
N PRO A 260 -5.41 -15.85 4.44
CA PRO A 260 -5.79 -15.92 3.02
C PRO A 260 -5.47 -14.63 2.26
N LYS A 261 -5.58 -13.45 2.91
CA LYS A 261 -5.26 -12.15 2.32
C LYS A 261 -3.78 -12.03 1.92
N ASN A 262 -2.87 -12.62 2.69
CA ASN A 262 -1.42 -12.63 2.41
C ASN A 262 -1.03 -13.72 1.41
N GLN A 263 -1.92 -14.67 1.09
CA GLN A 263 -1.68 -15.76 0.15
C GLN A 263 -2.34 -15.55 -1.22
N LYS A 264 -3.04 -14.42 -1.44
CA LYS A 264 -3.81 -14.15 -2.67
C LYS A 264 -3.01 -14.26 -3.97
N MET A 265 -1.69 -14.05 -3.94
CA MET A 265 -0.80 -14.22 -5.09
C MET A 265 -0.64 -15.68 -5.53
N LEU A 266 -1.04 -16.63 -4.68
CA LEU A 266 -1.04 -18.07 -4.94
C LEU A 266 -2.42 -18.60 -5.34
N PHE A 267 -3.45 -17.76 -5.47
CA PHE A 267 -4.79 -18.25 -5.82
C PHE A 267 -4.90 -18.64 -7.30
N MET A 268 -4.16 -17.95 -8.18
CA MET A 268 -4.04 -18.34 -9.58
C MET A 268 -2.98 -19.42 -9.74
N GLY A 269 -3.33 -20.51 -10.42
CA GLY A 269 -2.44 -21.65 -10.58
C GLY A 269 -2.73 -22.47 -11.83
N PHE A 270 -1.68 -23.03 -12.44
CA PHE A 270 -1.82 -24.03 -13.49
C PHE A 270 -1.79 -25.42 -12.86
N PRO A 271 -2.87 -26.23 -12.95
CA PRO A 271 -2.90 -27.56 -12.36
C PRO A 271 -1.87 -28.46 -13.08
N VAL A 272 -1.05 -29.16 -12.29
CA VAL A 272 -0.09 -30.17 -12.79
C VAL A 272 -0.64 -31.56 -12.55
N SER A 273 -1.19 -31.79 -11.36
CA SER A 273 -1.81 -33.02 -10.92
C SER A 273 -3.04 -32.71 -10.06
N GLY A 274 -3.64 -33.72 -9.43
CA GLY A 274 -4.79 -33.50 -8.54
C GLY A 274 -4.48 -32.69 -7.28
N ALA A 275 -3.21 -32.60 -6.86
CA ALA A 275 -2.79 -31.91 -5.63
C ALA A 275 -1.72 -30.82 -5.86
N GLU A 276 -1.15 -30.74 -7.06
CA GLU A 276 -0.01 -29.86 -7.34
C GLU A 276 -0.35 -28.79 -8.37
N VAL A 277 0.19 -27.60 -8.12
CA VAL A 277 -0.11 -26.39 -8.88
C VAL A 277 1.17 -25.61 -9.14
N LEU A 278 1.36 -25.15 -10.38
CA LEU A 278 2.37 -24.18 -10.73
C LEU A 278 1.80 -22.76 -10.60
N TYR A 279 2.35 -21.97 -9.69
CA TYR A 279 1.90 -20.59 -9.46
C TYR A 279 2.58 -19.62 -10.43
N PRO A 280 1.84 -18.93 -11.33
CA PRO A 280 2.42 -17.97 -12.26
C PRO A 280 3.19 -16.84 -11.57
N PHE A 281 2.71 -16.41 -10.39
CA PHE A 281 3.39 -15.41 -9.57
C PHE A 281 4.82 -15.85 -9.21
N ILE A 282 4.97 -17.07 -8.68
CA ILE A 282 6.27 -17.60 -8.23
C ILE A 282 7.21 -17.83 -9.42
N ILE A 283 6.69 -18.35 -10.53
CA ILE A 283 7.47 -18.57 -11.76
C ILE A 283 8.05 -17.24 -12.26
N ILE A 284 7.21 -16.24 -12.49
CA ILE A 284 7.65 -14.97 -13.08
C ILE A 284 8.52 -14.18 -12.10
N LEU A 285 8.21 -14.21 -10.79
CA LEU A 285 9.06 -13.58 -9.77
C LEU A 285 10.47 -14.19 -9.75
N THR A 286 10.57 -15.52 -9.85
CA THR A 286 11.85 -16.23 -9.92
C THR A 286 12.62 -15.86 -11.19
N LEU A 287 11.94 -15.73 -12.33
CA LEU A 287 12.56 -15.25 -13.57
C LEU A 287 13.09 -13.81 -13.44
N ILE A 288 12.35 -12.91 -12.76
CA ILE A 288 12.82 -11.55 -12.47
C ILE A 288 14.07 -11.59 -11.58
N TYR A 289 14.12 -12.48 -10.58
CA TYR A 289 15.29 -12.66 -9.72
C TYR A 289 16.49 -13.17 -10.52
N PHE A 290 16.32 -14.20 -11.36
CA PHE A 290 17.37 -14.68 -12.24
C PHE A 290 17.83 -13.64 -13.24
N HIS A 291 16.93 -12.81 -13.77
CA HIS A 291 17.30 -11.68 -14.60
C HIS A 291 18.21 -10.70 -13.83
N SER A 292 17.84 -10.32 -12.61
CA SER A 292 18.67 -9.47 -11.74
C SER A 292 20.01 -10.08 -11.37
N LEU A 293 20.13 -11.42 -11.35
CA LEU A 293 21.37 -12.12 -11.05
C LEU A 293 22.28 -12.30 -12.27
N TYR A 294 21.74 -12.81 -13.38
CA TYR A 294 22.54 -13.33 -14.51
C TYR A 294 22.52 -12.47 -15.78
N SER A 295 21.50 -11.63 -16.00
CA SER A 295 21.45 -10.81 -17.22
C SER A 295 22.65 -9.88 -17.33
N LYS A 296 23.25 -9.75 -18.53
CA LYS A 296 24.33 -8.77 -18.78
C LYS A 296 23.81 -7.34 -18.71
N ILE A 297 22.57 -7.15 -19.16
CA ILE A 297 21.90 -5.86 -19.22
C ILE A 297 20.86 -5.84 -18.09
N LYS A 298 21.18 -5.13 -17.00
CA LYS A 298 20.30 -5.02 -15.83
C LYS A 298 19.27 -3.90 -16.00
N TYR A 299 18.10 -4.10 -15.42
CA TYR A 299 17.14 -3.00 -15.23
C TYR A 299 17.58 -2.11 -14.06
N GLU A 300 17.04 -0.89 -14.01
CA GLU A 300 17.19 -0.05 -12.82
C GLU A 300 16.41 -0.64 -11.63
N LEU A 301 16.80 -0.27 -10.42
CA LEU A 301 16.16 -0.79 -9.20
C LEU A 301 14.65 -0.50 -9.15
N ASP A 302 14.24 0.72 -9.51
CA ASP A 302 12.82 1.10 -9.57
C ASP A 302 12.05 0.36 -10.68
N GLU A 303 12.73 -0.04 -11.75
CA GLU A 303 12.12 -0.86 -12.79
C GLU A 303 11.86 -2.28 -12.27
N TYR A 304 12.80 -2.90 -11.54
CA TYR A 304 12.53 -4.18 -10.88
C TYR A 304 11.34 -4.09 -9.91
N PHE A 305 11.26 -3.02 -9.11
CA PHE A 305 10.15 -2.84 -8.16
C PHE A 305 8.82 -2.70 -8.91
N LEU A 306 8.79 -1.91 -9.99
CA LEU A 306 7.63 -1.75 -10.84
C LEU A 306 7.18 -3.09 -11.45
N LEU A 307 8.09 -3.84 -12.06
CA LEU A 307 7.75 -5.09 -12.74
C LEU A 307 7.22 -6.15 -11.77
N ILE A 308 7.78 -6.23 -10.56
CA ILE A 308 7.28 -7.13 -9.51
C ILE A 308 5.87 -6.74 -9.05
N LEU A 309 5.59 -5.44 -8.90
CA LEU A 309 4.25 -4.98 -8.53
C LEU A 309 3.23 -5.18 -9.66
N LEU A 310 3.62 -4.92 -10.91
CA LEU A 310 2.76 -5.18 -12.07
C LEU A 310 2.45 -6.68 -12.20
N LEU A 311 3.43 -7.55 -11.95
CA LEU A 311 3.19 -8.99 -11.82
C LEU A 311 2.18 -9.28 -10.70
N PHE A 312 2.42 -8.77 -9.49
CA PHE A 312 1.54 -8.96 -8.35
C PHE A 312 0.10 -8.58 -8.68
N PHE A 313 -0.14 -7.38 -9.20
CA PHE A 313 -1.49 -6.90 -9.53
C PHE A 313 -2.14 -7.64 -10.71
N SER A 314 -1.35 -8.22 -11.62
CA SER A 314 -1.87 -8.98 -12.76
C SER A 314 -2.45 -10.33 -12.37
N VAL A 315 -1.90 -10.99 -11.34
CA VAL A 315 -2.25 -12.37 -10.96
C VAL A 315 -2.91 -12.49 -9.58
N THR A 316 -3.13 -11.37 -8.89
CA THR A 316 -3.71 -11.34 -7.53
C THR A 316 -5.09 -10.69 -7.53
N HIS A 317 -6.04 -11.26 -6.78
CA HIS A 317 -7.29 -10.58 -6.45
C HIS A 317 -7.05 -9.49 -5.38
N TYR A 318 -6.46 -8.37 -5.79
CA TYR A 318 -6.03 -7.29 -4.90
C TYR A 318 -7.18 -6.40 -4.41
N HIS A 319 -7.03 -5.83 -3.22
CA HIS A 319 -7.93 -4.77 -2.75
C HIS A 319 -7.53 -3.41 -3.36
N PRO A 320 -8.49 -2.53 -3.69
CA PRO A 320 -8.23 -1.26 -4.38
C PRO A 320 -7.10 -0.41 -3.81
N GLN A 321 -7.01 -0.31 -2.48
CA GLN A 321 -6.00 0.50 -1.80
C GLN A 321 -4.56 0.07 -2.09
N TRP A 322 -4.34 -1.21 -2.40
CA TRP A 322 -2.99 -1.75 -2.63
C TRP A 322 -2.35 -1.15 -3.88
N PHE A 323 -3.12 -0.66 -4.85
CA PHE A 323 -2.57 -0.06 -6.06
C PHE A 323 -1.69 1.19 -5.80
N LEU A 324 -1.80 1.79 -4.61
CA LEU A 324 -0.88 2.83 -4.14
C LEU A 324 0.59 2.36 -4.15
N TRP A 325 0.83 1.05 -3.96
CA TRP A 325 2.17 0.46 -3.96
C TRP A 325 2.92 0.68 -5.28
N ALA A 326 2.24 0.52 -6.41
CA ALA A 326 2.85 0.68 -7.74
C ALA A 326 2.98 2.15 -8.16
N THR A 327 2.20 3.03 -7.55
CA THR A 327 2.05 4.41 -8.03
C THR A 327 3.34 5.22 -8.11
N PRO A 328 4.23 5.29 -7.09
CA PRO A 328 5.46 6.06 -7.24
C PRO A 328 6.32 5.55 -8.40
N PHE A 329 6.35 4.23 -8.63
CA PHE A 329 7.16 3.62 -9.69
C PHE A 329 6.54 3.82 -11.08
N LEU A 330 5.21 3.80 -11.19
CA LEU A 330 4.50 4.19 -12.42
C LEU A 330 4.76 5.67 -12.77
N LEU A 331 4.75 6.57 -11.78
CA LEU A 331 5.09 7.98 -12.00
C LEU A 331 6.55 8.14 -12.43
N ILE A 332 7.50 7.43 -11.78
CA ILE A 332 8.90 7.46 -12.17
C ILE A 332 9.08 7.00 -13.62
N TYR A 333 8.46 5.88 -13.96
CA TYR A 333 8.46 5.32 -15.30
C TYR A 333 7.89 6.31 -16.34
N LEU A 334 6.75 6.95 -16.04
CA LEU A 334 6.11 7.93 -16.92
C LEU A 334 7.03 9.14 -17.18
N ILE A 335 7.63 9.68 -16.12
CA ILE A 335 8.51 10.85 -16.21
C ILE A 335 9.78 10.51 -17.00
N ARG A 336 10.42 9.36 -16.71
CA ARG A 336 11.64 8.92 -17.42
C ARG A 336 11.39 8.60 -18.89
N SER A 337 10.22 8.05 -19.20
CA SER A 337 9.79 7.82 -20.59
C SER A 337 9.26 9.08 -21.29
N LYS A 338 9.35 10.26 -20.66
CA LYS A 338 8.85 11.54 -21.19
C LYS A 338 7.39 11.44 -21.64
N PHE A 339 6.56 10.74 -20.87
CA PHE A 339 5.14 10.49 -21.13
C PHE A 339 4.83 9.69 -22.41
N LYS A 340 5.83 9.04 -23.05
CA LYS A 340 5.62 8.21 -24.24
C LYS A 340 4.55 7.12 -24.05
N PHE A 341 4.44 6.59 -22.84
CA PHE A 341 3.52 5.49 -22.50
C PHE A 341 2.36 5.95 -21.61
N ASN A 342 1.96 7.22 -21.70
CA ASN A 342 0.86 7.79 -20.91
C ASN A 342 -0.45 7.01 -21.06
N ILE A 343 -0.82 6.60 -22.28
CA ILE A 343 -2.06 5.84 -22.53
C ILE A 343 -2.04 4.52 -21.78
N VAL A 344 -0.93 3.78 -21.80
CA VAL A 344 -0.80 2.50 -21.08
C VAL A 344 -0.98 2.69 -19.58
N ILE A 345 -0.37 3.74 -19.02
CA ILE A 345 -0.50 4.05 -17.59
C ILE A 345 -1.93 4.50 -17.26
N LEU A 346 -2.55 5.33 -18.10
CA LEU A 346 -3.94 5.74 -17.93
C LEU A 346 -4.89 4.53 -18.00
N THR A 347 -4.61 3.55 -18.86
CA THR A 347 -5.37 2.28 -18.90
C THR A 347 -5.21 1.48 -17.61
N LEU A 348 -4.03 1.42 -17.01
CA LEU A 348 -3.83 0.76 -15.70
C LEU A 348 -4.65 1.45 -14.59
N PHE A 349 -4.60 2.79 -14.52
CA PHE A 349 -5.41 3.56 -13.57
C PHE A 349 -6.91 3.46 -13.86
N GLY A 350 -7.30 3.43 -15.14
CA GLY A 350 -8.69 3.25 -15.55
C GLY A 350 -9.24 1.87 -15.19
N ALA A 351 -8.45 0.81 -15.42
CA ALA A 351 -8.79 -0.54 -14.99
C ALA A 351 -8.89 -0.65 -13.47
N TRP A 352 -7.96 -0.03 -12.73
CA TRP A 352 -8.03 0.05 -11.27
C TRP A 352 -9.33 0.77 -10.81
N LEU A 353 -9.64 1.94 -11.37
CA LEU A 353 -10.82 2.71 -11.01
C LEU A 353 -12.10 1.93 -11.32
N PHE A 354 -12.18 1.35 -12.52
CA PHE A 354 -13.31 0.52 -12.92
C PHE A 354 -13.51 -0.66 -11.97
N LEU A 355 -12.44 -1.40 -11.64
CA LEU A 355 -12.51 -2.49 -10.68
C LEU A 355 -12.96 -2.02 -9.30
N THR A 356 -12.45 -0.87 -8.84
CA THR A 356 -12.80 -0.25 -7.54
C THR A 356 -14.28 0.11 -7.46
N LEU A 357 -14.85 0.69 -8.52
CA LEU A 357 -16.28 0.99 -8.57
C LEU A 357 -17.15 -0.28 -8.55
N LEU A 358 -16.61 -1.42 -8.99
CA LEU A 358 -17.28 -2.71 -8.93
C LEU A 358 -17.01 -3.49 -7.61
N PHE A 359 -16.38 -2.88 -6.61
CA PHE A 359 -16.37 -3.43 -5.25
C PHE A 359 -17.66 -3.05 -4.49
N GLU A 360 -17.68 -3.32 -3.19
CA GLU A 360 -18.70 -2.86 -2.24
C GLU A 360 -18.80 -1.34 -2.16
N ALA A 361 -19.96 -0.82 -1.74
CA ALA A 361 -20.22 0.62 -1.70
C ALA A 361 -19.27 1.38 -0.77
N SER A 362 -18.81 0.73 0.31
CA SER A 362 -17.77 1.23 1.23
C SER A 362 -16.46 1.61 0.54
N LEU A 363 -16.17 1.08 -0.65
CA LEU A 363 -14.98 1.39 -1.47
C LEU A 363 -15.26 2.44 -2.57
N SER A 364 -16.44 3.06 -2.58
CA SER A 364 -16.79 4.10 -3.55
C SER A 364 -17.51 5.26 -2.85
N TYR A 365 -18.79 5.44 -3.11
CA TYR A 365 -19.56 6.56 -2.57
C TYR A 365 -20.00 6.31 -1.11
N GLY A 366 -20.02 5.06 -0.64
CA GLY A 366 -20.24 4.70 0.76
C GLY A 366 -19.20 5.28 1.73
N LEU A 367 -18.04 5.72 1.21
CA LEU A 367 -17.04 6.45 1.98
C LEU A 367 -17.59 7.73 2.62
N PHE A 368 -18.64 8.34 2.04
CA PHE A 368 -19.26 9.56 2.56
C PHE A 368 -20.31 9.30 3.65
N ASN A 369 -20.34 8.09 4.23
CA ASN A 369 -21.21 7.77 5.35
C ASN A 369 -21.07 8.68 6.60
N PRO A 370 -19.97 9.41 6.87
CA PRO A 370 -19.95 10.38 7.97
C PRO A 370 -20.83 11.61 7.69
N LEU A 371 -21.06 11.94 6.40
CA LEU A 371 -21.95 13.05 6.00
C LEU A 371 -23.39 12.57 5.80
N ILE A 372 -23.55 11.40 5.19
CA ILE A 372 -24.84 10.83 4.82
C ILE A 372 -24.89 9.40 5.38
N PRO A 373 -25.31 9.21 6.64
CA PRO A 373 -25.24 7.91 7.33
C PRO A 373 -25.91 6.74 6.60
N SER A 374 -26.96 7.01 5.82
CA SER A 374 -27.65 5.99 5.01
C SER A 374 -26.76 5.36 3.92
N LEU A 375 -25.63 5.99 3.56
CA LEU A 375 -24.70 5.44 2.59
C LEU A 375 -23.93 4.21 3.10
N LYS A 376 -23.97 3.93 4.41
CA LYS A 376 -23.37 2.71 4.98
C LYS A 376 -24.02 1.43 4.43
N ASP A 377 -25.32 1.50 4.13
CA ASP A 377 -26.15 0.37 3.66
C ASP A 377 -26.43 0.46 2.14
N ALA A 378 -25.68 1.31 1.42
CA ALA A 378 -25.99 1.57 0.03
C ALA A 378 -25.65 0.40 -0.92
N ILE A 379 -26.48 0.25 -1.95
CA ILE A 379 -26.37 -0.81 -2.95
C ILE A 379 -25.15 -0.58 -3.84
N SER A 380 -24.18 -1.50 -3.85
CA SER A 380 -22.95 -1.27 -4.60
C SER A 380 -23.20 -1.14 -6.12
N PRO A 381 -22.35 -0.40 -6.86
CA PRO A 381 -22.50 -0.31 -8.32
C PRO A 381 -22.41 -1.70 -8.97
N ALA A 382 -21.64 -2.62 -8.40
CA ALA A 382 -21.60 -4.02 -8.84
C ALA A 382 -22.96 -4.72 -8.71
N GLN A 383 -23.67 -4.54 -7.60
CA GLN A 383 -25.01 -5.12 -7.43
C GLN A 383 -26.01 -4.54 -8.44
N ILE A 384 -25.91 -3.25 -8.77
CA ILE A 384 -26.76 -2.61 -9.79
C ILE A 384 -26.46 -3.19 -11.18
N ILE A 385 -25.19 -3.24 -11.56
CA ILE A 385 -24.75 -3.74 -12.88
C ILE A 385 -25.08 -5.23 -13.04
N ASN A 386 -24.97 -6.01 -11.97
CA ASN A 386 -25.26 -7.45 -11.98
C ASN A 386 -26.72 -7.78 -12.30
N LYS A 387 -27.64 -6.80 -12.27
CA LYS A 387 -29.03 -6.97 -12.74
C LYS A 387 -29.14 -7.05 -14.26
N TYR A 388 -28.14 -6.53 -14.99
CA TYR A 388 -28.16 -6.38 -16.44
C TYR A 388 -27.11 -7.23 -17.16
N THR A 389 -26.02 -7.59 -16.48
CA THR A 389 -24.90 -8.35 -17.07
C THR A 389 -24.06 -9.05 -16.00
N ASP A 390 -23.20 -9.99 -16.39
CA ASP A 390 -22.28 -10.66 -15.46
C ASP A 390 -21.14 -9.71 -15.05
N VAL A 391 -21.24 -9.18 -13.83
CA VAL A 391 -20.22 -8.28 -13.27
C VAL A 391 -18.86 -8.95 -13.11
N PHE A 392 -18.81 -10.27 -12.90
CA PHE A 392 -17.55 -11.01 -12.76
C PHE A 392 -16.86 -11.17 -14.11
N GLN A 393 -17.60 -11.35 -15.19
CA GLN A 393 -17.06 -11.31 -16.54
C GLN A 393 -16.43 -9.94 -16.85
N LEU A 394 -17.13 -8.84 -16.53
CA LEU A 394 -16.61 -7.49 -16.71
C LEU A 394 -15.32 -7.24 -15.90
N LYS A 395 -15.31 -7.66 -14.63
CA LYS A 395 -14.11 -7.58 -13.79
C LYS A 395 -12.96 -8.39 -14.39
N SER A 396 -13.22 -9.56 -14.95
CA SER A 396 -12.21 -10.40 -15.60
C SER A 396 -11.63 -9.73 -16.84
N ILE A 397 -12.48 -9.13 -17.69
CA ILE A 397 -12.03 -8.36 -18.86
C ILE A 397 -11.13 -7.19 -18.44
N ALA A 398 -11.53 -6.42 -17.42
CA ALA A 398 -10.73 -5.31 -16.92
C ALA A 398 -9.36 -5.77 -16.36
N ARG A 399 -9.32 -6.91 -15.66
CA ARG A 399 -8.07 -7.52 -15.20
C ARG A 399 -7.19 -7.99 -16.36
N SER A 400 -7.77 -8.54 -17.42
CA SER A 400 -7.03 -8.93 -18.62
C SER A 400 -6.38 -7.72 -19.32
N PHE A 401 -7.09 -6.59 -19.43
CA PHE A 401 -6.51 -5.34 -19.94
C PHE A 401 -5.37 -4.84 -19.05
N PHE A 402 -5.54 -4.90 -17.72
CA PHE A 402 -4.48 -4.53 -16.77
C PHE A 402 -3.24 -5.41 -16.95
N ALA A 403 -3.42 -6.73 -17.06
CA ALA A 403 -2.33 -7.68 -17.25
C ALA A 403 -1.61 -7.47 -18.60
N ALA A 404 -2.36 -7.22 -19.69
CA ALA A 404 -1.78 -6.91 -20.99
C ALA A 404 -0.91 -5.63 -20.96
N CYS A 405 -1.40 -4.56 -20.30
CA CYS A 405 -0.62 -3.34 -20.11
C CYS A 405 0.65 -3.58 -19.28
N SER A 406 0.55 -4.44 -18.25
CA SER A 406 1.68 -4.83 -17.41
C SER A 406 2.76 -5.58 -18.21
N ILE A 407 2.36 -6.54 -19.05
CA ILE A 407 3.25 -7.27 -19.96
C ILE A 407 3.89 -6.32 -20.98
N PHE A 408 3.13 -5.37 -21.53
CA PHE A 408 3.67 -4.38 -22.46
C PHE A 408 4.73 -3.49 -21.80
N ILE A 409 4.52 -3.04 -20.56
CA ILE A 409 5.54 -2.30 -19.80
C ILE A 409 6.80 -3.17 -19.61
N PHE A 410 6.65 -4.45 -19.24
CA PHE A 410 7.78 -5.38 -19.13
C PHE A 410 8.62 -5.43 -20.43
N TRP A 411 7.95 -5.56 -21.57
CA TRP A 411 8.60 -5.58 -22.88
C TRP A 411 9.35 -4.27 -23.18
N THR A 412 8.73 -3.11 -22.92
CA THR A 412 9.35 -1.80 -23.19
C THR A 412 10.51 -1.46 -22.26
N VAL A 413 10.52 -1.93 -21.01
CA VAL A 413 11.70 -1.85 -20.11
C VAL A 413 12.85 -2.65 -20.73
N SER A 414 12.56 -3.86 -21.22
CA SER A 414 13.56 -4.74 -21.84
C SER A 414 14.20 -4.13 -23.08
N GLN A 415 13.41 -3.50 -23.95
CA GLN A 415 13.92 -2.92 -25.21
C GLN A 415 14.79 -1.68 -25.01
N ARG A 416 14.44 -0.81 -24.05
CA ARG A 416 15.21 0.44 -23.80
C ARG A 416 16.67 0.18 -23.45
N LYS A 417 16.95 -0.93 -22.79
CA LYS A 417 18.30 -1.26 -22.36
C LYS A 417 19.14 -1.93 -23.46
N ASN A 418 18.50 -2.62 -24.42
CA ASN A 418 19.17 -3.17 -25.59
C ASN A 418 19.61 -2.09 -26.60
N SER A 419 18.95 -0.93 -26.63
CA SER A 419 19.30 0.18 -27.54
C SER A 419 20.44 1.09 -27.04
N THR A 420 20.91 0.88 -25.80
CA THR A 420 21.96 1.68 -25.16
C THR A 420 23.28 0.93 -24.97
N SER A 421 23.34 -0.33 -25.41
CA SER A 421 24.53 -1.17 -25.55
C SER A 421 24.90 -1.30 -27.01
#